data_AF-A0A1Q3HM26-F1
#
_entry.id   AF-A0A1Q3HM26-F1
#
_cell.length_a   1.000
_cell.length_b   1.000
_cell.length_c   1.000
_cell.angle_alpha   90.00
_cell.angle_beta   90.00
_cell.angle_gamma   90.00
#
_symmetry.space_group_name_H-M   'P 1'
#
loop_
_entity.id
_entity.type
_entity.pdbx_description
1 polymer ?
#
loop_
_entity_poly.entity_id
_entity_poly.type
_entity_poly.pdbx_seq_one_letter_code
_entity_poly.pdbx_strand_id
1 'polypeptide(L)'
;MASSSEMVELVEKRGSEVRMGWLTYLSRRLGKLPPLPAPVRIEPVGTLGWLLVLSPEPMTASNPEHVAYTARVRELLDRAGLIERPQPGPATE
;
A
#
# COMPACT_ATOMS: atom_id res chain seq x y z
N MET A 1 2.97 -18.69 -19.88
CA MET A 1 2.10 -17.73 -19.15
C MET A 1 1.98 -18.29 -17.74
N ALA A 2 2.36 -17.51 -16.72
CA ALA A 2 2.18 -17.96 -15.34
C ALA A 2 0.68 -17.94 -15.00
N SER A 3 0.21 -19.01 -14.37
CA SER A 3 -1.14 -19.08 -13.81
C SER A 3 -1.31 -18.03 -12.72
N SER A 4 -2.54 -17.56 -12.48
CA SER A 4 -2.85 -16.64 -11.38
C SER A 4 -2.36 -17.17 -10.03
N SER A 5 -2.33 -18.49 -9.84
CA SER A 5 -1.81 -19.12 -8.61
C SER A 5 -0.29 -18.99 -8.49
N GLU A 6 0.45 -19.14 -9.58
CA GLU A 6 1.91 -18.96 -9.60
C GLU A 6 2.29 -17.50 -9.35
N MET A 7 1.48 -16.56 -9.83
CA MET A 7 1.65 -15.13 -9.56
C MET A 7 1.43 -14.81 -8.09
N VAL A 8 0.42 -15.42 -7.44
CA VAL A 8 0.15 -15.24 -6.00
C VAL A 8 1.28 -15.80 -5.15
N GLU A 9 1.76 -17.02 -5.42
CA GLU A 9 2.87 -17.62 -4.67
C GLU A 9 4.18 -16.82 -4.77
N LEU A 10 4.46 -16.25 -5.94
CA LEU A 10 5.64 -15.40 -6.16
C LEU A 10 5.56 -14.07 -5.41
N VAL A 11 4.36 -13.53 -5.24
CA VAL A 11 4.09 -12.33 -4.43
C VAL A 11 4.23 -12.65 -2.94
N GLU A 12 3.71 -13.79 -2.49
CA GLU A 12 3.80 -14.23 -1.09
C GLU A 12 5.24 -14.57 -0.67
N LYS A 13 6.03 -15.21 -1.55
CA LYS A 13 7.44 -15.58 -1.28
C LYS A 13 8.39 -14.39 -1.07
N ARG A 14 8.04 -13.18 -1.53
CA ARG A 14 8.90 -12.00 -1.39
C ARG A 14 8.78 -11.28 -0.04
N GLY A 15 8.05 -11.86 0.92
CA GLY A 15 7.68 -11.20 2.16
C GLY A 15 6.48 -10.29 1.89
N SER A 16 5.42 -10.48 2.66
CA SER A 16 4.14 -9.78 2.55
C SER A 16 4.22 -8.32 3.00
N GLU A 17 5.29 -7.61 2.64
CA GLU A 17 5.29 -6.17 2.79
C GLU A 17 4.36 -5.59 1.72
N VAL A 18 3.21 -5.09 2.14
CA VAL A 18 2.32 -4.31 1.29
C VAL A 18 3.12 -3.12 0.76
N ARG A 19 3.56 -3.23 -0.50
CA ARG A 19 4.36 -2.20 -1.17
C ARG A 19 3.44 -1.06 -1.56
N MET A 20 3.51 0.03 -0.80
CA MET A 20 2.89 1.29 -1.20
C MET A 20 3.75 1.95 -2.29
N GLY A 21 3.12 2.43 -3.35
CA GLY A 21 3.75 3.21 -4.41
C GLY A 21 2.96 4.46 -4.75
N TRP A 22 3.40 5.18 -5.79
CA TRP A 22 2.73 6.38 -6.29
C TRP A 22 1.23 6.20 -6.52
N LEU A 23 0.87 5.05 -7.11
CA LEU A 23 -0.49 4.58 -7.28
C LEU A 23 -0.68 3.34 -6.41
N THR A 24 -1.64 3.39 -5.49
CA THR A 24 -1.91 2.27 -4.57
C THR A 24 -3.40 2.01 -4.48
N TYR A 25 -3.83 0.79 -4.81
CA TYR A 25 -5.21 0.35 -4.58
C TYR A 25 -5.38 -0.13 -3.13
N LEU A 26 -6.46 0.31 -2.48
CA LEU A 26 -6.87 -0.15 -1.15
C LEU A 26 -8.30 -0.68 -1.20
N SER A 27 -8.48 -1.90 -0.72
CA SER A 27 -9.80 -2.53 -0.61
C SER A 27 -10.57 -1.96 0.59
N ARG A 28 -11.87 -1.69 0.40
CA ARG A 28 -12.80 -1.34 1.50
C ARG A 28 -12.93 -2.45 2.55
N ARG A 29 -12.55 -3.69 2.20
CA ARG A 29 -12.54 -4.83 3.14
C ARG A 29 -11.52 -4.65 4.25
N LEU A 30 -10.46 -3.88 4.02
CA LEU A 30 -9.40 -3.63 5.00
C LEU A 30 -9.83 -2.61 6.07
N GLY A 31 -10.87 -1.81 5.79
CA GLY A 31 -11.40 -0.83 6.73
C GLY A 31 -11.75 0.50 6.07
N LYS A 32 -11.77 1.56 6.87
CA LYS A 32 -12.06 2.93 6.42
C LYS A 32 -10.78 3.71 6.24
N LEU A 33 -10.71 4.47 5.15
CA LEU A 33 -9.58 5.35 4.88
C LEU A 33 -9.51 6.49 5.92
N PRO A 34 -8.36 6.71 6.58
CA PRO A 34 -8.17 7.88 7.42
C PRO A 34 -8.05 9.15 6.55
N PRO A 35 -8.16 10.36 7.14
CA PRO A 35 -7.77 11.58 6.46
C PRO A 35 -6.31 11.50 6.00
N LEU A 36 -6.07 11.72 4.70
CA LEU A 36 -4.73 11.71 4.12
C LEU A 36 -4.25 13.13 3.82
N PRO A 37 -2.94 13.41 3.90
CA PRO A 37 -2.40 14.73 3.60
C PRO A 37 -2.56 15.07 2.12
N ALA A 38 -2.64 16.37 1.81
CA ALA A 38 -2.42 16.82 0.45
C ALA A 38 -0.96 16.51 0.02
N PRO A 39 -0.69 16.20 -1.26
CA PRO A 39 -1.63 16.24 -2.39
C PRO A 39 -2.32 14.90 -2.71
N VAL A 40 -2.49 13.97 -1.75
CA VAL A 40 -3.13 12.68 -2.04
C VAL A 40 -4.52 12.87 -2.62
N ARG A 41 -4.76 12.28 -3.80
CA ARG A 41 -6.09 12.13 -4.39
C ARG A 41 -6.62 10.73 -4.13
N ILE A 42 -7.90 10.63 -3.85
CA ILE A 42 -8.59 9.40 -3.50
C ILE A 42 -9.69 9.17 -4.53
N GLU A 43 -9.44 8.26 -5.46
CA GLU A 43 -10.39 7.94 -6.52
C GLU A 43 -11.19 6.67 -6.14
N PRO A 44 -12.53 6.73 -6.02
CA PRO A 44 -13.32 5.56 -5.67
C PRO A 44 -13.33 4.54 -6.82
N VAL A 45 -13.06 3.27 -6.50
CA VAL A 45 -13.22 2.15 -7.45
C VAL A 45 -14.54 1.46 -7.14
N GLY A 46 -15.63 2.08 -7.60
CA GLY A 46 -16.99 1.65 -7.31
C GLY A 46 -17.23 1.44 -5.81
N THR A 47 -17.79 0.29 -5.43
CA THR A 47 -17.99 -0.12 -4.04
C THR A 47 -16.85 -0.99 -3.48
N LEU A 48 -15.80 -1.23 -4.27
CA LEU A 48 -14.74 -2.20 -3.94
C LEU A 48 -13.63 -1.57 -3.09
N GLY A 49 -13.27 -0.32 -3.35
CA GLY A 49 -12.07 0.27 -2.77
C GLY A 49 -11.82 1.70 -3.22
N TRP A 50 -10.55 2.08 -3.12
CA TRP A 50 -10.01 3.36 -3.54
C TRP A 50 -8.69 3.17 -4.26
N LEU A 51 -8.45 3.99 -5.30
CA LEU A 51 -7.14 4.20 -5.87
C LEU A 51 -6.57 5.48 -5.26
N LEU A 52 -5.48 5.34 -4.50
CA LEU A 52 -4.72 6.45 -3.98
C LEU A 52 -3.70 6.91 -5.03
N VAL A 53 -3.70 8.21 -5.31
CA VAL A 53 -2.69 8.88 -6.14
C VAL A 53 -1.95 9.85 -5.24
N LEU A 54 -0.70 9.54 -4.88
CA LEU A 54 0.03 10.28 -3.85
C LEU A 54 0.40 11.70 -4.30
N SER A 55 0.65 11.88 -5.59
CA SER A 55 1.07 13.12 -6.22
C SER A 55 0.47 13.23 -7.63
N PRO A 56 0.09 14.43 -8.11
CA PRO A 56 -0.36 14.59 -9.50
C PRO A 56 0.77 14.34 -10.51
N GLU A 57 2.02 14.62 -10.14
CA GLU A 57 3.20 14.32 -10.96
C GLU A 57 3.80 12.94 -10.64
N PRO A 58 4.49 12.30 -11.60
CA PRO A 58 5.16 11.02 -11.38
C PRO A 58 6.20 11.08 -10.26
N MET A 59 6.12 10.12 -9.34
CA MET A 59 7.12 9.93 -8.29
C MET A 59 8.21 8.96 -8.74
N THR A 60 9.44 9.22 -8.29
CA THR A 60 10.64 8.44 -8.60
C THR A 60 11.32 7.97 -7.32
N ALA A 61 11.89 6.77 -7.35
CA ALA A 61 12.65 6.22 -6.22
C ALA A 61 14.01 6.93 -6.00
N SER A 62 14.50 7.65 -7.01
CA SER A 62 15.74 8.43 -6.91
C SER A 62 15.57 9.77 -6.20
N ASN A 63 14.33 10.27 -6.04
CA ASN A 63 14.07 11.47 -5.27
C ASN A 63 13.78 11.09 -3.80
N PRO A 64 14.63 11.48 -2.84
CA PRO A 64 14.44 11.14 -1.43
C PRO A 64 13.16 11.72 -0.83
N GLU A 65 12.67 12.86 -1.33
CA GLU A 65 11.41 13.46 -0.85
C GLU A 65 10.20 12.58 -1.22
N HIS A 66 10.22 11.98 -2.42
CA HIS A 66 9.17 11.06 -2.85
C HIS A 66 9.13 9.80 -1.96
N VAL A 67 10.30 9.28 -1.59
CA VAL A 67 10.42 8.13 -0.69
C VAL A 67 9.90 8.49 0.70
N ALA A 68 10.32 9.63 1.26
CA ALA A 68 9.88 10.10 2.57
C ALA A 68 8.37 10.34 2.63
N TYR A 69 7.81 10.96 1.59
CA TYR A 69 6.37 11.19 1.50
C TYR A 69 5.58 9.88 1.44
N THR A 70 6.03 8.92 0.62
CA THR A 70 5.41 7.59 0.54
C THR A 70 5.46 6.88 1.90
N ALA A 71 6.59 6.93 2.61
CA ALA A 71 6.72 6.36 3.95
C ALA A 71 5.75 6.98 4.96
N ARG A 72 5.59 8.31 4.94
CA ARG A 72 4.65 9.02 5.81
C ARG A 72 3.20 8.59 5.57
N VAL A 73 2.77 8.47 4.32
CA VAL A 73 1.40 8.02 4.01
C VAL A 73 1.23 6.54 4.39
N ARG A 74 2.23 5.69 4.14
CA ARG A 74 2.24 4.29 4.58
C ARG A 74 2.04 4.18 6.09
N GLU A 75 2.73 4.97 6.91
CA GLU A 75 2.56 4.95 8.36
C GLU A 75 1.13 5.32 8.81
N LEU A 76 0.49 6.29 8.14
CA LEU A 76 -0.90 6.65 8.44
C LEU A 76 -1.87 5.51 8.15
N LEU A 77 -1.65 4.81 7.04
CA LEU A 77 -2.46 3.66 6.65
C LEU A 77 -2.21 2.44 7.54
N ASP A 78 -0.96 2.18 7.95
CA ASP A 78 -0.61 1.12 8.90
C ASP A 78 -1.23 1.38 10.29
N ARG A 79 -1.19 2.62 10.78
CA ARG A 79 -1.87 3.00 12.03
C ARG A 79 -3.39 2.83 11.95
N ALA A 80 -3.96 2.97 10.76
CA ALA A 80 -5.38 2.71 10.51
C ALA A 80 -5.71 1.22 10.29
N GLY A 81 -4.71 0.32 10.34
CA GLY A 81 -4.88 -1.11 10.10
C GLY A 81 -5.17 -1.48 8.64
N LEU A 82 -4.89 -0.57 7.70
CA LEU A 82 -5.15 -0.76 6.26
C LEU A 82 -3.99 -1.43 5.51
N ILE A 83 -2.88 -1.67 6.20
CA ILE A 83 -1.70 -2.33 5.67
C ILE A 83 -1.51 -3.57 6.53
N GLU A 84 -1.64 -4.75 5.92
CA GLU A 84 -1.31 -6.00 6.60
C GLU A 84 0.17 -5.98 6.98
N ARG A 85 0.45 -6.09 8.28
CA ARG A 85 1.79 -6.47 8.73
C ARG A 85 1.94 -7.96 8.43
N PRO A 86 3.06 -8.41 7.85
CA PRO A 86 3.48 -9.79 8.05
C PRO A 86 3.43 -10.04 9.54
N GLN A 87 2.66 -11.03 10.00
CA GLN A 87 2.70 -11.38 11.41
C GLN A 87 4.16 -11.61 11.80
N PRO A 88 4.67 -11.05 12.91
CA PRO A 88 5.98 -11.44 13.38
C PRO A 88 5.94 -12.97 13.53
N GLY A 89 6.86 -13.67 12.83
CA GLY A 89 7.03 -15.10 13.03
C GLY A 89 7.21 -15.39 14.53
N PRO A 90 6.83 -16.59 15.01
CA PRO A 90 6.93 -16.90 16.43
C PRO A 90 8.33 -16.57 16.93
N ALA A 91 8.42 -15.77 17.99
CA ALA A 91 9.68 -15.49 18.66
C ALA A 91 10.23 -16.84 19.13
N THR A 92 11.28 -17.31 18.46
CA THR A 92 12.02 -18.48 18.93
C THR A 92 12.69 -18.08 20.24
N GLU A 93 12.22 -18.66 21.34
CA GLU A 93 12.86 -18.67 22.65
C GLU A 93 14.11 -19.57 22.62
#